data_AF-A0A819NXI4-F1
#
_entry.id   AF-A0A819NXI4-F1
#
_cell.length_a   1.000
_cell.length_b   1.000
_cell.length_c   1.000
_cell.angle_alpha   90.00
_cell.angle_beta   90.00
_cell.angle_gamma   90.00
#
_symmetry.space_group_name_H-M   'P 1'
#
loop_
_entity.id
_entity.type
_entity.pdbx_description
1 polymer ?
#
loop_
_entity_poly.entity_id
_entity_poly.type
_entity_poly.pdbx_seq_one_letter_code
_entity_poly.pdbx_strand_id
1 'polypeptide(L)'
;LLTSELHDITIEYNEFKQRINEQKQNPQNDSLINQINQWEIDSIEKIKQKAQEYREIVIKSSQTCINDIEMKFEDLNEQIKQMQKQNEFNEIDLDYLRNQLKEITEELNNPSKISIKEDSQSFMNEISIISSKKSKFNKWKQNATIVVGGNGQGHKLNQLYYPVGIFIDQKKHIFIADYFNHRIVKWKCNANEGQIIAGGNGQGNRMNQLNSPTNMIVDQQNHSIIIADRGNRRVIQ
;
A
#
# COMPACT_ATOMS: atom_id res chain seq x y z
N LEU A 1 -3.45 14.07 12.33
CA LEU A 1 -3.80 15.06 11.29
C LEU A 1 -5.32 15.26 11.15
N LEU A 2 -6.19 14.30 11.50
CA LEU A 2 -7.65 14.46 11.49
C LEU A 2 -8.28 14.84 12.86
N THR A 3 -7.43 15.05 13.87
CA THR A 3 -7.82 15.24 15.27
C THR A 3 -7.96 16.72 15.68
N SER A 4 -7.47 17.68 14.87
CA SER A 4 -7.49 19.11 15.24
C SER A 4 -8.84 19.79 15.01
N GLU A 5 -9.58 19.44 13.96
CA GLU A 5 -10.80 20.18 13.59
C GLU A 5 -12.03 19.83 14.45
N LEU A 6 -12.13 18.59 14.95
CA LEU A 6 -13.14 18.23 15.97
C LEU A 6 -12.83 18.88 17.32
N HIS A 7 -11.55 19.08 17.61
CA HIS A 7 -11.10 19.88 18.74
C HIS A 7 -11.52 21.35 18.57
N ASP A 8 -11.39 21.92 17.37
CA ASP A 8 -11.83 23.27 17.06
C ASP A 8 -13.35 23.45 17.25
N ILE A 9 -14.18 22.48 16.81
CA ILE A 9 -15.63 22.49 17.08
C ILE A 9 -15.93 22.42 18.58
N THR A 10 -15.13 21.66 19.33
CA THR A 10 -15.26 21.55 20.79
C THR A 10 -14.88 22.87 21.47
N ILE A 11 -13.84 23.55 20.98
CA ILE A 11 -13.45 24.89 21.43
C ILE A 11 -14.56 25.89 21.10
N GLU A 12 -15.05 25.92 19.86
CA GLU A 12 -16.17 26.78 19.42
C GLU A 12 -17.41 26.59 20.31
N TYR A 13 -17.76 25.34 20.65
CA TYR A 13 -18.85 25.03 21.58
C TYR A 13 -18.63 25.57 22.98
N ASN A 14 -17.41 25.44 23.51
CA ASN A 14 -17.07 25.92 24.86
C ASN A 14 -17.08 27.46 24.94
N GLU A 15 -16.49 28.13 23.94
CA GLU A 15 -16.55 29.59 23.80
C GLU A 15 -17.98 30.08 23.65
N PHE A 16 -18.81 29.36 22.91
CA PHE A 16 -20.24 29.66 22.75
C PHE A 16 -21.02 29.52 24.06
N LYS A 17 -20.79 28.44 24.81
CA LYS A 17 -21.35 28.26 26.17
C LYS A 17 -20.98 29.41 27.10
N GLN A 18 -19.75 29.88 27.00
CA GLN A 18 -19.26 31.01 27.79
C GLN A 18 -20.01 32.30 27.42
N ARG A 19 -20.16 32.60 26.12
CA ARG A 19 -20.93 33.77 25.64
C ARG A 19 -22.40 33.76 26.08
N ILE A 20 -23.05 32.59 26.08
CA ILE A 20 -24.42 32.44 26.61
C ILE A 20 -24.49 32.74 28.11
N ASN A 21 -23.52 32.28 28.89
CA ASN A 21 -23.49 32.54 30.34
C ASN A 21 -23.24 34.03 30.66
N GLU A 22 -22.43 34.71 29.85
CA GLU A 22 -22.16 36.15 29.98
C GLU A 22 -23.39 37.00 29.60
N GLN A 23 -24.15 36.63 28.56
CA GLN A 23 -25.34 37.38 28.13
C GLN A 23 -26.62 37.11 28.93
N LYS A 24 -26.71 36.00 29.68
CA LYS A 24 -27.76 35.84 30.71
C LYS A 24 -27.73 36.97 31.76
N GLN A 25 -26.61 37.68 31.87
CA GLN A 25 -26.47 38.85 32.72
C GLN A 25 -26.93 40.16 32.04
N ASN A 26 -27.19 40.17 30.71
CA ASN A 26 -27.62 41.38 29.97
C ASN A 26 -28.45 41.05 28.69
N PRO A 27 -29.80 41.11 28.72
CA PRO A 27 -30.65 40.47 27.72
C PRO A 27 -31.00 41.36 26.52
N GLN A 28 -30.54 40.97 25.31
CA GLN A 28 -31.18 41.31 24.04
C GLN A 28 -31.54 40.02 23.29
N ASN A 29 -32.83 39.64 23.30
CA ASN A 29 -33.28 38.27 23.05
C ASN A 29 -33.36 37.83 21.56
N ASP A 30 -33.54 38.74 20.59
CA ASP A 30 -33.77 38.32 19.18
C ASP A 30 -32.49 38.00 18.40
N SER A 31 -31.37 38.64 18.74
CA SER A 31 -30.08 38.37 18.09
C SER A 31 -29.50 37.01 18.49
N LEU A 32 -29.73 36.60 19.74
CA LEU A 32 -29.24 35.33 20.30
C LEU A 32 -29.92 34.12 19.65
N ILE A 33 -31.23 34.16 19.46
CA ILE A 33 -31.99 33.06 18.85
C ILE A 33 -31.49 32.81 17.41
N ASN A 34 -31.21 33.87 16.66
CA ASN A 34 -30.66 33.74 15.30
C ASN A 34 -29.22 33.19 15.31
N GLN A 35 -28.38 33.57 16.27
CA GLN A 35 -27.03 33.03 16.42
C GLN A 35 -27.06 31.55 16.84
N ILE A 36 -27.99 31.14 17.70
CA ILE A 36 -28.20 29.74 18.11
C ILE A 36 -28.62 28.90 16.89
N ASN A 37 -29.63 29.35 16.16
CA ASN A 37 -30.12 28.63 14.98
C ASN A 37 -29.02 28.47 13.92
N GLN A 38 -28.23 29.53 13.68
CA GLN A 38 -27.14 29.46 12.71
C GLN A 38 -26.02 28.53 13.16
N TRP A 39 -25.62 28.58 14.43
CA TRP A 39 -24.61 27.69 14.98
C TRP A 39 -25.06 26.21 14.96
N GLU A 40 -26.34 25.95 15.22
CA GLU A 40 -26.91 24.60 15.14
C GLU A 40 -26.87 24.07 13.71
N ILE A 41 -27.21 24.89 12.72
CA ILE A 41 -27.10 24.52 11.29
C ILE A 41 -25.65 24.23 10.92
N ASP A 42 -24.72 25.12 11.26
CA ASP A 42 -23.32 25.02 10.86
C ASP A 42 -22.63 23.81 11.51
N SER A 43 -22.91 23.55 12.79
CA SER A 43 -22.36 22.40 13.52
C SER A 43 -22.89 21.07 12.99
N ILE A 44 -24.18 20.98 12.67
CA ILE A 44 -24.78 19.78 12.06
C ILE A 44 -24.15 19.49 10.69
N GLU A 45 -23.93 20.51 9.86
CA GLU A 45 -23.30 20.33 8.55
C GLU A 45 -21.83 19.88 8.68
N LYS A 46 -21.05 20.46 9.59
CA LYS A 46 -19.67 20.01 9.88
C LYS A 46 -19.66 18.53 10.32
N ILE A 47 -20.61 18.10 11.16
CA ILE A 47 -20.72 16.70 11.62
C ILE A 47 -21.05 15.76 10.45
N LYS A 48 -22.01 16.12 9.59
CA LYS A 48 -22.39 15.31 8.41
C LYS A 48 -21.21 15.13 7.47
N GLN A 49 -20.48 16.20 7.19
CA GLN A 49 -19.31 16.15 6.32
C GLN A 49 -18.25 15.18 6.85
N LYS A 50 -17.96 15.24 8.16
CA LYS A 50 -16.99 14.31 8.78
C LYS A 50 -17.47 12.86 8.77
N ALA A 51 -18.75 12.61 9.03
CA ALA A 51 -19.31 11.27 8.91
C ALA A 51 -19.13 10.69 7.49
N GLN A 52 -19.28 11.53 6.47
CA GLN A 52 -19.04 11.14 5.08
C GLN A 52 -17.55 10.88 4.80
N GLU A 53 -16.65 11.73 5.28
CA GLU A 53 -15.20 11.52 5.17
C GLU A 53 -14.76 10.20 5.83
N TYR A 54 -15.26 9.90 7.03
CA TYR A 54 -14.99 8.62 7.70
C TYR A 54 -15.53 7.43 6.91
N ARG A 55 -16.74 7.54 6.34
CA ARG A 55 -17.31 6.50 5.48
C ARG A 55 -16.41 6.20 4.29
N GLU A 56 -15.92 7.23 3.59
CA GLU A 56 -15.00 7.09 2.46
C GLU A 56 -13.69 6.40 2.87
N ILE A 57 -13.11 6.78 4.01
CA ILE A 57 -11.88 6.15 4.55
C ILE A 57 -12.09 4.66 4.84
N VAL A 58 -13.22 4.31 5.47
CA VAL A 58 -13.56 2.90 5.75
C VAL A 58 -13.72 2.13 4.45
N ILE A 59 -14.48 2.65 3.49
CA ILE A 59 -14.70 2.01 2.19
C ILE A 59 -13.36 1.78 1.47
N LYS A 60 -12.52 2.82 1.37
CA LYS A 60 -11.22 2.74 0.71
C LYS A 60 -10.28 1.73 1.37
N SER A 61 -10.26 1.70 2.71
CA SER A 61 -9.43 0.77 3.47
C SER A 61 -9.91 -0.68 3.27
N SER A 62 -11.22 -0.91 3.32
CA SER A 62 -11.83 -2.22 3.06
C SER A 62 -11.56 -2.69 1.64
N GLN A 63 -11.71 -1.82 0.63
CA GLN A 63 -11.44 -2.17 -0.76
C GLN A 63 -9.97 -2.54 -0.98
N THR A 64 -9.04 -1.83 -0.33
CA THR A 64 -7.62 -2.17 -0.39
C THR A 64 -7.35 -3.57 0.17
N CYS A 65 -7.97 -3.91 1.31
CA CYS A 65 -7.86 -5.24 1.89
C CYS A 65 -8.45 -6.32 0.98
N ILE A 66 -9.61 -6.06 0.37
CA ILE A 66 -10.25 -6.98 -0.58
C ILE A 66 -9.31 -7.24 -1.77
N ASN A 67 -8.77 -6.20 -2.38
CA ASN A 67 -7.85 -6.34 -3.51
C ASN A 67 -6.57 -7.12 -3.13
N ASP A 68 -6.02 -6.88 -1.94
CA ASP A 68 -4.84 -7.60 -1.43
C ASP A 68 -5.13 -9.12 -1.29
N ILE A 69 -6.34 -9.49 -0.84
CA ILE A 69 -6.79 -10.88 -0.73
C ILE A 69 -7.04 -11.51 -2.11
N GLU A 70 -7.69 -10.79 -3.02
CA GLU A 70 -7.93 -11.26 -4.39
C GLU A 70 -6.62 -11.61 -5.11
N MET A 71 -5.59 -10.77 -4.98
CA MET A 71 -4.29 -11.04 -5.56
C MET A 71 -3.62 -12.30 -4.98
N LYS A 72 -3.80 -12.59 -3.69
CA LYS A 72 -3.29 -13.84 -3.09
C LYS A 72 -4.01 -15.06 -3.63
N PHE A 73 -5.32 -14.97 -3.85
CA PHE A 73 -6.07 -16.05 -4.50
C PHE A 73 -5.66 -16.26 -5.97
N GLU A 74 -5.40 -15.18 -6.71
CA GLU A 74 -4.86 -15.29 -8.08
C GLU A 74 -3.49 -16.00 -8.09
N ASP A 75 -2.60 -15.62 -7.19
CA ASP A 75 -1.26 -16.23 -7.06
C ASP A 75 -1.36 -17.72 -6.68
N LEU A 76 -2.22 -18.06 -5.72
CA LEU A 76 -2.50 -19.45 -5.34
C LEU A 76 -3.01 -20.26 -6.54
N ASN A 77 -3.93 -19.71 -7.33
CA ASN A 77 -4.45 -20.36 -8.52
C ASN A 77 -3.37 -20.61 -9.57
N GLU A 78 -2.46 -19.66 -9.80
CA GLU A 78 -1.35 -19.84 -10.73
C GLU A 78 -0.34 -20.89 -10.23
N GLN A 79 -0.07 -20.94 -8.93
CA GLN A 79 0.77 -21.98 -8.33
C GLN A 79 0.16 -23.38 -8.51
N ILE A 80 -1.14 -23.55 -8.26
CA ILE A 80 -1.86 -24.81 -8.48
C ILE A 80 -1.75 -25.25 -9.95
N LYS A 81 -1.95 -24.33 -10.91
CA LYS A 81 -1.80 -24.62 -12.35
C LYS A 81 -0.38 -25.09 -12.71
N GLN A 82 0.64 -24.55 -12.06
CA GLN A 82 2.03 -24.95 -12.29
C GLN A 82 2.29 -26.36 -11.74
N MET A 83 1.84 -26.66 -10.52
CA MET A 83 1.94 -27.99 -9.92
C MET A 83 1.27 -29.06 -10.79
N GLN A 84 0.09 -28.76 -11.35
CA GLN A 84 -0.62 -29.67 -12.27
C GLN A 84 0.18 -29.95 -13.55
N LYS A 85 0.90 -28.97 -14.09
CA LYS A 85 1.73 -29.15 -15.29
C LYS A 85 2.98 -29.99 -15.04
N GLN A 86 3.51 -29.95 -13.82
CA GLN A 86 4.70 -30.71 -13.44
C GLN A 86 4.38 -32.17 -13.08
N ASN A 87 3.09 -32.52 -12.89
CA ASN A 87 2.64 -33.87 -12.53
C ASN A 87 3.29 -34.42 -11.24
N GLU A 88 3.77 -33.52 -10.38
CA GLU A 88 4.52 -33.79 -9.14
C GLU A 88 3.70 -33.56 -7.87
N PHE A 89 2.37 -33.52 -8.00
CA PHE A 89 1.48 -33.23 -6.87
C PHE A 89 1.67 -34.25 -5.73
N ASN A 90 2.11 -33.78 -4.57
CA ASN A 90 2.40 -34.63 -3.41
C ASN A 90 1.85 -34.04 -2.10
N GLU A 91 2.04 -34.74 -0.98
CA GLU A 91 1.54 -34.28 0.33
C GLU A 91 2.17 -32.96 0.81
N ILE A 92 3.42 -32.68 0.44
CA ILE A 92 4.11 -31.44 0.81
C ILE A 92 3.43 -30.25 0.12
N ASP A 93 3.02 -30.41 -1.14
CA ASP A 93 2.24 -29.40 -1.87
C ASP A 93 0.88 -29.16 -1.22
N LEU A 94 0.19 -30.23 -0.78
CA LEU A 94 -1.09 -30.13 -0.08
C LEU A 94 -0.98 -29.35 1.23
N ASP A 95 0.04 -29.63 2.03
CA ASP A 95 0.26 -28.92 3.29
C ASP A 95 0.70 -27.47 3.08
N TYR A 96 1.46 -27.19 2.03
CA TYR A 96 1.78 -25.83 1.61
C TYR A 96 0.51 -25.05 1.23
N LEU A 97 -0.36 -25.63 0.39
CA LEU A 97 -1.64 -25.01 0.00
C LEU A 97 -2.56 -24.78 1.21
N ARG A 98 -2.64 -25.75 2.14
CA ARG A 98 -3.41 -25.59 3.39
C ARG A 98 -2.90 -24.41 4.22
N ASN A 99 -1.59 -24.25 4.34
CA ASN A 99 -1.01 -23.14 5.09
C ASN A 99 -1.28 -21.78 4.41
N GLN A 100 -1.20 -21.70 3.08
CA GLN A 100 -1.56 -20.48 2.34
C GLN A 100 -3.04 -20.11 2.52
N LEU A 101 -3.95 -21.09 2.42
CA LEU A 101 -5.37 -20.88 2.69
C LEU A 101 -5.61 -20.43 4.13
N LYS A 102 -4.88 -20.99 5.10
CA LYS A 102 -4.97 -20.58 6.50
C LYS A 102 -4.53 -19.13 6.70
N GLU A 103 -3.43 -18.70 6.07
CA GLU A 103 -2.97 -17.31 6.12
C GLU A 103 -4.00 -16.34 5.53
N ILE A 104 -4.59 -16.67 4.37
CA ILE A 104 -5.67 -15.88 3.76
C ILE A 104 -6.89 -15.84 4.68
N THR A 105 -7.26 -16.97 5.28
CA THR A 105 -8.38 -17.07 6.23
C THR A 105 -8.16 -16.19 7.47
N GLU A 106 -6.94 -16.18 8.03
CA GLU A 106 -6.59 -15.34 9.17
C GLU A 106 -6.66 -13.84 8.84
N GLU A 107 -6.27 -13.46 7.63
CA GLU A 107 -6.37 -12.07 7.15
C GLU A 107 -7.81 -11.65 6.87
N LEU A 108 -8.65 -12.52 6.31
CA LEU A 108 -10.09 -12.32 6.16
C LEU A 108 -10.80 -12.14 7.50
N ASN A 109 -10.39 -12.89 8.52
CA ASN A 109 -10.96 -12.80 9.87
C ASN A 109 -10.42 -11.59 10.66
N ASN A 110 -9.37 -10.93 10.15
CA ASN A 110 -8.77 -9.77 10.79
C ASN A 110 -8.25 -8.76 9.75
N PRO A 111 -9.15 -8.22 8.90
CA PRO A 111 -8.78 -7.39 7.76
C PRO A 111 -8.18 -6.09 8.28
N SER A 112 -6.84 -6.01 8.23
CA SER A 112 -6.01 -4.83 8.56
C SER A 112 -6.64 -3.88 9.59
N LYS A 113 -6.80 -4.35 10.84
CA LYS A 113 -7.16 -3.60 12.06
C LYS A 113 -7.53 -2.13 11.81
N ILE A 114 -8.74 -1.90 11.31
CA ILE A 114 -9.45 -0.63 11.41
C ILE A 114 -9.92 -0.56 12.85
N SER A 115 -9.16 0.08 13.74
CA SER A 115 -9.66 0.34 15.10
C SER A 115 -10.31 1.71 15.11
N ILE A 116 -11.61 1.74 15.38
CA ILE A 116 -12.32 2.94 15.81
C ILE A 116 -12.01 3.07 17.30
N LYS A 117 -11.21 4.06 17.66
CA LYS A 117 -11.06 4.44 19.08
C LYS A 117 -11.91 5.66 19.34
N GLU A 118 -12.69 5.55 20.40
CA GLU A 118 -13.46 6.64 20.99
C GLU A 118 -12.59 7.28 22.07
N ASP A 119 -12.24 8.56 21.91
CA ASP A 119 -11.64 9.33 23.01
C ASP A 119 -12.75 10.02 23.80
N SER A 120 -12.94 9.62 25.06
CA SER A 120 -14.06 10.02 25.91
C SER A 120 -13.85 11.35 26.65
N GLN A 121 -12.95 12.21 26.17
CA GLN A 121 -12.58 13.45 26.89
C GLN A 121 -13.29 14.73 26.41
N SER A 122 -14.16 14.64 25.38
CA SER A 122 -14.88 15.79 24.78
C SER A 122 -16.40 15.58 24.72
N PHE A 123 -17.17 16.67 24.59
CA PHE A 123 -18.62 16.68 24.31
C PHE A 123 -18.98 15.94 23.01
N MET A 124 -18.05 15.93 22.04
CA MET A 124 -18.13 15.13 20.83
C MET A 124 -17.08 14.03 20.92
N ASN A 125 -17.54 12.78 21.00
CA ASN A 125 -16.67 11.61 21.03
C ASN A 125 -15.77 11.61 19.78
N GLU A 126 -14.46 11.74 19.97
CA GLU A 126 -13.52 11.80 18.86
C GLU A 126 -13.31 10.37 18.32
N ILE A 127 -13.78 10.12 17.09
CA ILE A 127 -13.59 8.84 16.42
C ILE A 127 -12.28 8.90 15.64
N SER A 128 -11.27 8.17 16.12
CA SER A 128 -10.04 7.96 15.35
C SER A 128 -10.08 6.61 14.64
N ILE A 129 -9.96 6.64 13.32
CA ILE A 129 -9.77 5.45 12.49
C ILE A 129 -8.27 5.23 12.32
N ILE A 130 -7.75 4.19 12.97
CA ILE A 130 -6.37 3.76 12.75
C ILE A 130 -6.42 2.56 11.81
N SER A 131 -6.00 2.73 10.57
CA SER A 131 -5.69 1.61 9.67
C SER A 131 -4.24 1.21 9.92
N SER A 132 -4.04 0.16 10.71
CA SER A 132 -2.70 -0.36 10.95
C SER A 132 -2.44 -1.56 10.03
N LYS A 133 -1.73 -1.31 8.92
CA LYS A 133 -0.96 -2.39 8.29
C LYS A 133 0.10 -2.78 9.32
N LYS A 134 -0.11 -3.88 10.04
CA LYS A 134 1.00 -4.54 10.74
C LYS A 134 1.95 -5.08 9.67
N SER A 135 2.83 -4.22 9.16
CA SER A 135 4.08 -4.71 8.59
C SER A 135 4.84 -5.33 9.75
N LYS A 136 4.68 -6.64 9.95
CA LYS A 136 5.73 -7.40 10.62
C LYS A 136 6.95 -7.23 9.71
N PHE A 137 7.81 -6.26 10.02
CA PHE A 137 9.16 -6.26 9.49
C PHE A 137 9.77 -7.56 9.98
N ASN A 138 9.78 -8.56 9.11
CA ASN A 138 10.45 -9.82 9.40
C ASN A 138 11.92 -9.44 9.58
N LYS A 139 12.40 -9.55 10.82
CA LYS A 139 13.85 -9.55 11.11
C LYS A 139 14.52 -10.50 10.12
N TRP A 140 15.75 -10.18 9.71
CA TRP A 140 16.57 -11.03 8.84
C TRP A 140 16.37 -12.50 9.23
N LYS A 141 15.79 -13.31 8.32
CA LYS A 141 15.57 -14.74 8.60
C LYS A 141 16.95 -15.38 8.73
N GLN A 142 17.21 -16.06 9.84
CA GLN A 142 18.48 -16.78 10.07
C GLN A 142 18.80 -17.79 8.94
N ASN A 143 17.76 -18.23 8.21
CA ASN A 143 17.86 -19.05 6.99
C ASN A 143 17.47 -18.22 5.76
N ALA A 144 18.32 -17.29 5.33
CA ALA A 144 18.09 -16.54 4.11
C ALA A 144 18.20 -17.49 2.89
N THR A 145 17.22 -17.43 2.00
CA THR A 145 17.23 -18.20 0.74
C THR A 145 17.51 -17.27 -0.44
N ILE A 146 18.10 -17.83 -1.49
CA ILE A 146 18.23 -17.13 -2.78
C ILE A 146 16.84 -17.09 -3.40
N VAL A 147 16.33 -15.89 -3.67
CA VAL A 147 15.02 -15.69 -4.31
C VAL A 147 15.17 -15.51 -5.82
N VAL A 148 16.25 -14.88 -6.25
CA VAL A 148 16.57 -14.59 -7.65
C VAL A 148 18.08 -14.64 -7.88
N GLY A 149 18.50 -15.06 -9.07
CA GLY A 149 19.91 -15.25 -9.40
C GLY A 149 20.54 -16.44 -8.68
N GLY A 150 21.78 -16.26 -8.19
CA GLY A 150 22.53 -17.31 -7.48
C GLY A 150 23.36 -18.25 -8.35
N ASN A 151 23.19 -18.24 -9.67
CA ASN A 151 23.94 -19.10 -10.61
C ASN A 151 25.26 -18.48 -11.10
N GLY A 152 25.88 -17.66 -10.26
CA GLY A 152 27.10 -16.91 -10.59
C GLY A 152 26.89 -15.72 -11.52
N GLN A 153 28.00 -15.04 -11.81
CA GLN A 153 28.05 -13.91 -12.71
C GLN A 153 27.89 -14.36 -14.18
N GLY A 154 27.02 -13.68 -14.94
CA GLY A 154 26.93 -13.91 -16.39
C GLY A 154 25.72 -13.26 -17.06
N HIS A 155 25.57 -13.53 -18.36
CA HIS A 155 24.55 -12.93 -19.23
C HIS A 155 23.31 -13.81 -19.44
N LYS A 156 23.32 -15.07 -18.97
CA LYS A 156 22.17 -15.97 -19.10
C LYS A 156 20.98 -15.45 -18.29
N LEU A 157 19.77 -15.92 -18.59
CA LEU A 157 18.53 -15.46 -17.93
C LEU A 157 18.41 -15.90 -16.47
N ASN A 158 19.15 -16.94 -16.07
CA ASN A 158 19.28 -17.40 -14.69
C ASN A 158 20.51 -16.81 -13.96
N GLN A 159 21.26 -15.90 -14.61
CA GLN A 159 22.45 -15.25 -14.07
C GLN A 159 22.27 -13.73 -14.00
N LEU A 160 23.02 -13.09 -13.10
CA LEU A 160 23.04 -11.63 -12.92
C LEU A 160 24.49 -11.15 -12.90
N TYR A 161 24.74 -9.90 -13.30
CA TYR A 161 26.05 -9.27 -13.24
C TYR A 161 25.95 -7.91 -12.52
N TYR A 162 26.27 -7.96 -11.22
CA TYR A 162 26.29 -6.81 -10.31
C TYR A 162 24.90 -6.15 -10.19
N PRO A 163 23.88 -6.87 -9.71
CA PRO A 163 22.55 -6.29 -9.53
C PRO A 163 22.58 -5.20 -8.45
N VAL A 164 22.01 -4.03 -8.73
CA VAL A 164 22.09 -2.85 -7.83
C VAL A 164 20.74 -2.28 -7.40
N GLY A 165 19.68 -2.54 -8.16
CA GLY A 165 18.33 -2.05 -7.86
C GLY A 165 17.32 -3.19 -7.88
N ILE A 166 16.38 -3.16 -6.94
CA ILE A 166 15.31 -4.14 -6.82
C ILE A 166 13.96 -3.44 -6.63
N PHE A 167 12.95 -3.92 -7.34
CA PHE A 167 11.56 -3.51 -7.17
C PHE A 167 10.66 -4.76 -7.12
N ILE A 168 9.61 -4.72 -6.31
CA ILE A 168 8.64 -5.82 -6.19
C ILE A 168 7.24 -5.26 -6.47
N ASP A 169 6.56 -5.82 -7.47
CA ASP A 169 5.18 -5.44 -7.76
C ASP A 169 4.17 -6.10 -6.81
N GLN A 170 2.90 -5.70 -6.90
CA GLN A 170 1.83 -6.28 -6.07
C GLN A 170 1.63 -7.79 -6.30
N LYS A 171 1.99 -8.31 -7.49
CA LYS A 171 1.99 -9.74 -7.85
C LYS A 171 3.26 -10.47 -7.42
N LYS A 172 4.10 -9.85 -6.58
CA LYS A 172 5.37 -10.38 -6.09
C LYS A 172 6.38 -10.72 -7.20
N HIS A 173 6.23 -10.17 -8.40
CA HIS A 173 7.29 -10.24 -9.38
C HIS A 173 8.45 -9.35 -8.94
N ILE A 174 9.67 -9.85 -9.13
CA ILE A 174 10.90 -9.19 -8.72
C ILE A 174 11.58 -8.62 -9.96
N PHE A 175 11.81 -7.32 -9.95
CA PHE A 175 12.46 -6.60 -11.02
C PHE A 175 13.85 -6.20 -10.56
N ILE A 176 14.85 -6.44 -11.40
CA ILE A 176 16.26 -6.27 -11.05
C ILE A 176 16.93 -5.38 -12.09
N ALA A 177 17.59 -4.32 -11.62
CA ALA A 177 18.53 -3.56 -12.43
C ALA A 177 19.87 -4.31 -12.48
N ASP A 178 20.08 -5.02 -13.57
CA ASP A 178 21.24 -5.88 -13.81
C ASP A 178 22.35 -5.05 -14.46
N TYR A 179 23.14 -4.38 -13.61
CA TYR A 179 23.94 -3.20 -13.93
C TYR A 179 24.91 -3.43 -15.10
N PHE A 180 25.82 -4.39 -14.98
CA PHE A 180 26.83 -4.65 -16.01
C PHE A 180 26.30 -5.45 -17.20
N ASN A 181 25.10 -6.02 -17.08
CA ASN A 181 24.39 -6.59 -18.22
C ASN A 181 23.55 -5.57 -18.98
N HIS A 182 23.50 -4.31 -18.51
CA HIS A 182 22.79 -3.20 -19.13
C HIS A 182 21.33 -3.56 -19.48
N ARG A 183 20.64 -4.19 -18.53
CA ARG A 183 19.27 -4.69 -18.72
C ARG A 183 18.45 -4.59 -17.44
N ILE A 184 17.14 -4.59 -17.61
CA ILE A 184 16.17 -4.85 -16.54
C ILE A 184 15.60 -6.25 -16.73
N VAL A 185 15.63 -7.05 -15.67
CA VAL A 185 15.12 -8.42 -15.67
C VAL A 185 13.97 -8.56 -14.69
N LYS A 186 12.87 -9.16 -15.13
CA LYS A 186 11.71 -9.52 -14.31
C LYS A 186 11.74 -11.01 -14.00
N TRP A 187 11.63 -11.38 -12.74
CA TRP A 187 11.45 -12.76 -12.27
C TRP A 187 10.05 -12.92 -11.69
N LYS A 188 9.37 -14.00 -12.08
CA LYS A 188 8.16 -14.41 -11.36
C LYS A 188 8.55 -15.09 -10.05
N CYS A 189 7.64 -15.10 -9.08
CA CYS A 189 7.84 -15.87 -7.85
C CYS A 189 8.17 -17.33 -8.23
N ASN A 190 9.22 -17.89 -7.62
CA ASN A 190 9.72 -19.25 -7.85
C ASN A 190 10.16 -19.58 -9.30
N ALA A 191 10.38 -18.58 -10.16
CA ALA A 191 10.94 -18.81 -11.48
C ALA A 191 12.44 -19.18 -11.41
N ASN A 192 12.87 -20.13 -12.24
CA ASN A 192 14.28 -20.53 -12.35
C ASN A 192 15.11 -19.57 -13.21
N GLU A 193 14.45 -18.72 -14.00
CA GLU A 193 15.08 -17.73 -14.86
C GLU A 193 14.21 -16.47 -15.00
N GLY A 194 14.86 -15.38 -15.39
CA GLY A 194 14.20 -14.11 -15.62
C GLY A 194 13.81 -13.85 -17.07
N GLN A 195 12.99 -12.83 -17.25
CA GLN A 195 12.64 -12.28 -18.54
C GLN A 195 13.22 -10.87 -18.66
N ILE A 196 13.93 -10.58 -19.75
CA ILE A 196 14.38 -9.22 -20.06
C ILE A 196 13.16 -8.40 -20.44
N ILE A 197 12.94 -7.27 -19.78
CA ILE A 197 11.82 -6.36 -20.06
C ILE A 197 12.25 -5.00 -20.58
N ALA A 198 13.52 -4.62 -20.38
CA ALA A 198 14.13 -3.43 -20.96
C ALA A 198 15.64 -3.60 -21.09
N GLY A 199 16.25 -2.95 -22.09
CA GLY A 199 17.67 -3.12 -22.41
C GLY A 199 17.97 -4.52 -22.95
N GLY A 200 19.17 -5.03 -22.65
CA GLY A 200 19.62 -6.36 -23.13
C GLY A 200 20.04 -6.41 -24.61
N ASN A 201 19.89 -5.30 -25.35
CA ASN A 201 20.34 -5.15 -26.74
C ASN A 201 21.74 -4.52 -26.83
N GLY A 202 22.61 -4.85 -25.88
CA GLY A 202 23.91 -4.23 -25.67
C GLY A 202 23.85 -2.86 -24.98
N GLN A 203 25.01 -2.42 -24.50
CA GLN A 203 25.20 -1.10 -23.92
C GLN A 203 25.00 -0.02 -24.98
N GLY A 204 24.22 1.01 -24.69
CA GLY A 204 24.07 2.15 -25.59
C GLY A 204 22.94 3.09 -25.19
N ASN A 205 22.71 4.12 -26.00
CA ASN A 205 21.75 5.21 -25.73
C ASN A 205 20.51 5.19 -26.65
N ARG A 206 20.34 4.16 -27.48
CA ARG A 206 19.11 3.96 -28.26
C ARG A 206 17.92 3.67 -27.33
N MET A 207 16.69 3.76 -27.84
CA MET A 207 15.48 3.56 -27.02
C MET A 207 15.32 2.12 -26.51
N ASN A 208 15.90 1.13 -27.22
CA ASN A 208 15.90 -0.28 -26.81
C ASN A 208 17.20 -0.70 -26.09
N GLN A 209 18.06 0.26 -25.75
CA GLN A 209 19.34 0.04 -25.07
C GLN A 209 19.37 0.78 -23.75
N LEU A 210 20.11 0.21 -22.80
CA LEU A 210 20.42 0.85 -21.53
C LEU A 210 21.93 0.93 -21.38
N ASN A 211 22.37 1.77 -20.45
CA ASN A 211 23.75 1.87 -20.04
C ASN A 211 23.83 1.92 -18.53
N SER A 212 24.03 0.75 -17.93
CA SER A 212 24.30 0.60 -16.49
C SER A 212 23.14 1.14 -15.64
N PRO A 213 21.91 0.60 -15.84
CA PRO A 213 20.74 1.05 -15.11
C PRO A 213 20.92 0.78 -13.62
N THR A 214 20.42 1.68 -12.77
CA THR A 214 20.65 1.58 -11.31
C THR A 214 19.41 1.30 -10.50
N ASN A 215 18.27 1.84 -10.91
CA ASN A 215 17.03 1.65 -10.21
C ASN A 215 15.85 1.79 -11.17
N MET A 216 14.68 1.33 -10.73
CA MET A 216 13.44 1.51 -11.46
C MET A 216 12.25 1.62 -10.53
N ILE A 217 11.17 2.19 -11.03
CA ILE A 217 9.84 2.12 -10.43
C ILE A 217 8.84 1.62 -11.47
N VAL A 218 7.81 0.91 -11.03
CA VAL A 218 6.68 0.52 -11.89
C VAL A 218 5.58 1.56 -11.71
N ASP A 219 5.17 2.18 -12.82
CA ASP A 219 3.96 2.98 -12.87
C ASP A 219 2.78 2.04 -13.14
N GLN A 220 2.05 1.71 -12.07
CA GLN A 220 0.93 0.78 -12.16
C GLN A 220 -0.26 1.35 -12.94
N GLN A 221 -0.43 2.68 -13.00
CA GLN A 221 -1.54 3.31 -13.71
C GLN A 221 -1.32 3.24 -15.23
N ASN A 222 -0.08 3.45 -15.67
CA ASN A 222 0.27 3.46 -17.10
C ASN A 222 0.86 2.14 -17.61
N HIS A 223 0.91 1.11 -16.76
CA HIS A 223 1.53 -0.18 -17.06
C HIS A 223 2.96 -0.06 -17.63
N SER A 224 3.73 0.91 -17.16
CA SER A 224 5.08 1.22 -17.63
C SER A 224 6.12 1.08 -16.51
N ILE A 225 7.40 1.13 -16.88
CA ILE A 225 8.51 1.17 -15.92
C ILE A 225 9.34 2.41 -16.18
N ILE A 226 9.72 3.11 -15.13
CA ILE A 226 10.60 4.27 -15.22
C ILE A 226 11.97 3.86 -14.69
N ILE A 227 13.00 3.99 -15.51
CA ILE A 227 14.34 3.46 -15.27
C ILE A 227 15.34 4.60 -15.14
N ALA A 228 16.15 4.56 -14.08
CA ALA A 228 17.33 5.39 -13.93
C ALA A 228 18.50 4.82 -14.75
N ASP A 229 18.60 5.23 -16.02
CA ASP A 229 19.60 4.82 -17.00
C ASP A 229 20.91 5.62 -16.81
N ARG A 230 21.60 5.32 -15.70
CA ARG A 230 22.69 6.14 -15.13
C ARG A 230 23.80 6.44 -16.13
N GLY A 231 24.30 5.46 -16.86
CA GLY A 231 25.41 5.64 -17.79
C GLY A 231 25.06 6.53 -18.98
N ASN A 232 23.78 6.62 -19.34
CA ASN A 232 23.27 7.55 -20.34
C ASN A 232 22.85 8.90 -19.76
N ARG A 233 22.90 9.07 -18.42
CA ARG A 233 22.50 10.29 -17.71
C ARG A 233 21.06 10.72 -18.02
N ARG A 234 20.16 9.73 -18.12
CA ARG A 234 18.75 9.95 -18.42
C ARG A 234 17.85 9.10 -17.52
N VAL A 235 16.59 9.50 -17.47
CA VAL A 235 15.48 8.68 -16.99
C VAL A 235 14.66 8.30 -18.22
N ILE A 236 14.35 7.02 -18.39
CA ILE A 236 13.59 6.50 -19.53
C ILE A 236 12.35 5.76 -19.03
N GLN A 237 11.25 5.90 -19.76
CA GLN A 237 9.99 5.20 -19.55
C GLN A 237 9.74 4.21 -20.69
#